data_AF-J8HLR3-F1
#
_entry.id   AF-J8HLR3-F1
#
_cell.length_a   1.000
_cell.length_b   1.000
_cell.length_c   1.000
_cell.angle_alpha   90.00
_cell.angle_beta   90.00
_cell.angle_gamma   90.00
#
_symmetry.space_group_name_H-M   'P 1'
#
loop_
_entity.id
_entity.type
_entity.pdbx_description
1 polymer ?
#
loop_
_entity_poly.entity_id
_entity_poly.type
_entity_poly.pdbx_seq_one_letter_code
_entity_poly.pdbx_strand_id
1 'polypeptide(L)'
;MEFYKVWHKKKNMRVICAHNNYEAIGFYLTETYHDCDCVEYLNAHKLSTSEPLKVMHDGYEALRTLQDICSERKFANIPCTVVEILK
;
A
#
# COMPACT_ATOMS: atom_id res chain seq x y z
N MET A 1 13.49 -4.83 -2.79
CA MET A 1 12.03 -4.69 -2.58
C MET A 1 11.80 -3.68 -1.50
N GLU A 2 10.88 -2.77 -1.75
CA GLU A 2 10.54 -1.69 -0.82
C GLU A 2 9.02 -1.59 -0.70
N PHE A 3 8.56 -1.04 0.41
CA PHE A 3 7.14 -0.88 0.70
C PHE A 3 6.79 0.60 0.64
N TYR A 4 5.72 0.91 -0.09
CA TYR A 4 5.27 2.27 -0.32
C TYR A 4 3.83 2.43 0.15
N LYS A 5 3.61 3.33 1.10
CA LYS A 5 2.29 3.88 1.38
C LYS A 5 1.91 4.80 0.24
N VAL A 6 0.93 4.40 -0.56
CA VAL A 6 0.41 5.19 -1.69
C VAL A 6 -1.03 5.59 -1.41
N TRP A 7 -1.33 6.88 -1.61
CA TRP A 7 -2.69 7.37 -1.42
C TRP A 7 -3.02 8.59 -2.27
N HIS A 8 -4.32 8.72 -2.53
CA HIS A 8 -4.94 9.89 -3.12
C HIS A 8 -5.85 10.56 -2.09
N LYS A 9 -5.97 11.90 -2.10
CA LYS A 9 -6.74 12.68 -1.09
C LYS A 9 -8.17 12.18 -0.83
N LYS A 10 -8.81 11.58 -1.83
CA LYS A 10 -10.22 11.14 -1.79
C LYS A 10 -10.40 9.63 -1.57
N LYS A 11 -9.32 8.83 -1.44
CA LYS A 11 -9.38 7.36 -1.52
C LYS A 11 -8.64 6.62 -0.42
N ASN A 12 -8.90 5.31 -0.37
CA ASN A 12 -8.20 4.35 0.48
C ASN A 12 -6.68 4.40 0.23
N MET A 13 -5.96 4.37 1.34
CA MET A 13 -4.51 4.30 1.35
C MET A 13 -4.11 2.82 1.23
N ARG A 14 -3.07 2.54 0.45
CA ARG A 14 -2.57 1.17 0.25
C ARG A 14 -1.10 1.11 0.54
N VAL A 15 -0.62 -0.04 1.02
CA VAL A 15 0.80 -0.36 0.98
C VAL A 15 1.07 -1.25 -0.23
N ILE A 16 1.96 -0.79 -1.09
CA ILE A 16 2.38 -1.49 -2.30
C ILE A 16 3.83 -1.92 -2.14
N CYS A 17 4.12 -3.17 -2.45
CA CYS A 17 5.49 -3.63 -2.60
C CYS A 17 5.95 -3.42 -4.04
N ALA A 18 7.09 -2.76 -4.23
CA ALA A 18 7.66 -2.43 -5.53
C ALA A 18 9.19 -2.31 -5.47
N HIS A 19 9.84 -2.17 -6.63
CA HIS A 19 11.27 -1.88 -6.75
C HIS A 19 11.59 -0.41 -6.51
N ASN A 20 10.66 0.50 -6.84
CA ASN A 20 10.79 1.93 -6.64
C ASN A 20 9.42 2.62 -6.51
N ASN A 21 9.43 3.92 -6.16
CA ASN A 21 8.22 4.70 -5.97
C ASN A 21 7.39 4.89 -7.25
N TYR A 22 8.01 5.03 -8.42
CA TYR A 22 7.32 5.19 -9.70
C TYR A 22 6.51 3.95 -10.06
N GLU A 23 7.09 2.77 -9.86
CA GLU A 23 6.41 1.50 -10.06
C GLU A 23 5.23 1.32 -9.09
N ALA A 24 5.40 1.70 -7.82
CA ALA A 24 4.31 1.68 -6.85
C ALA A 24 3.15 2.62 -7.22
N ILE A 25 3.46 3.85 -7.67
CA ILE A 25 2.47 4.83 -8.13
C ILE A 25 1.75 4.33 -9.39
N GLY A 26 2.50 3.82 -10.36
CA GLY A 26 1.93 3.26 -11.60
C GLY A 26 0.98 2.10 -11.29
N PHE A 27 1.39 1.19 -10.42
CA PHE A 27 0.54 0.08 -9.98
C PHE A 27 -0.74 0.55 -9.27
N TYR A 28 -0.62 1.50 -8.33
CA TYR A 28 -1.78 2.09 -7.64
C TYR A 28 -2.79 2.66 -8.65
N LEU A 29 -2.31 3.40 -9.65
CA LEU A 29 -3.16 3.97 -10.70
C LEU A 29 -3.87 2.89 -11.52
N THR A 30 -3.18 1.80 -11.87
CA THR A 30 -3.79 0.68 -12.60
C THR A 30 -4.86 -0.05 -11.78
N GLU A 31 -4.68 -0.19 -10.47
CA GLU A 31 -5.68 -0.86 -9.62
C GLU A 31 -6.86 0.03 -9.23
N THR A 32 -6.73 1.36 -9.32
CA THR A 32 -7.74 2.32 -8.86
C THR A 32 -8.56 2.96 -9.98
N TYR A 33 -8.32 2.52 -11.23
CA TYR A 33 -9.07 2.74 -12.48
C TYR A 33 -10.01 3.97 -12.50
N HIS A 34 -9.69 4.98 -13.32
CA HIS A 34 -10.49 6.19 -13.60
C HIS A 34 -10.83 7.14 -12.45
N ASP A 35 -10.53 6.83 -11.20
CA ASP A 35 -10.87 7.72 -10.08
C ASP A 35 -9.70 8.57 -9.56
N CYS A 36 -8.59 8.61 -10.30
CA CYS A 36 -7.49 9.53 -10.05
C CYS A 36 -7.37 10.49 -11.22
N ASP A 37 -7.99 11.65 -11.07
CA ASP A 37 -8.08 12.67 -12.13
C ASP A 37 -6.71 13.31 -12.43
N CYS A 38 -5.78 13.32 -11.44
CA CYS A 38 -4.45 13.89 -11.58
C CYS A 38 -3.41 13.13 -10.73
N VAL A 39 -2.29 12.74 -11.35
CA VAL A 39 -1.13 12.11 -10.69
C VAL A 39 -0.51 13.00 -9.62
N GLU A 40 -0.59 14.33 -9.76
CA GLU A 40 -0.05 15.31 -8.80
C GLU A 40 -0.69 15.24 -7.41
N TYR A 41 -1.86 14.60 -7.28
CA TYR A 41 -2.53 14.41 -5.99
C TYR A 41 -2.20 13.07 -5.33
N LEU A 42 -1.35 12.26 -5.96
CA LEU A 42 -0.83 11.04 -5.38
C LEU A 42 0.38 11.33 -4.50
N ASN A 43 0.36 10.73 -3.32
CA ASN A 43 1.48 10.73 -2.42
C ASN A 43 1.97 9.29 -2.30
N ALA A 44 3.30 9.11 -2.34
CA ALA A 44 3.95 7.83 -2.12
C ALA A 44 5.08 8.03 -1.12
N HIS A 45 5.00 7.33 0.01
CA HIS A 45 6.03 7.37 1.04
C HIS A 45 6.55 5.97 1.29
N LYS A 46 7.88 5.83 1.30
CA LYS A 46 8.52 4.59 1.68
C LYS A 46 8.25 4.32 3.17
N LEU A 47 7.83 3.11 3.48
CA LEU A 47 7.56 2.63 4.84
C LEU A 47 8.68 1.73 5.34
N SER A 48 8.93 1.79 6.65
CA SER A 48 9.71 0.76 7.34
C SER A 48 8.86 -0.49 7.54
N THR A 49 9.47 -1.68 7.50
CA THR A 49 8.76 -2.93 7.79
C THR A 49 8.28 -3.05 9.23
N SER A 50 8.90 -2.31 10.14
CA SER A 50 8.59 -2.27 11.58
C SER A 50 7.57 -1.20 11.96
N GLU A 51 7.13 -0.37 11.01
CA GLU A 51 6.16 0.68 11.30
C GLU A 51 4.77 0.07 11.53
N PRO A 52 4.08 0.41 12.63
CA PRO A 52 2.74 -0.09 12.89
C PRO A 52 1.72 0.59 11.99
N LEU A 53 0.88 -0.21 11.34
CA LEU A 53 -0.16 0.22 10.42
C LEU A 53 -1.52 -0.21 10.95
N LYS A 54 -2.50 0.69 10.87
CA LYS A 54 -3.89 0.37 11.18
C LYS A 54 -4.52 -0.30 9.97
N VAL A 55 -4.90 -1.57 10.10
CA VAL A 55 -5.40 -2.42 9.02
C VAL A 55 -6.67 -3.15 9.46
N MET A 56 -7.47 -3.61 8.50
CA MET A 56 -8.51 -4.61 8.77
C MET A 56 -7.88 -6.00 8.74
N HIS A 57 -8.04 -6.76 9.81
CA HIS A 57 -7.62 -8.16 9.90
C HIS A 57 -8.77 -8.97 10.50
N ASP A 58 -9.20 -10.01 9.80
CA ASP A 58 -10.33 -10.87 10.19
C ASP A 58 -11.62 -10.10 10.55
N GLY A 59 -11.88 -8.99 9.86
CA GLY A 59 -13.06 -8.15 10.07
C GLY A 59 -12.95 -7.15 11.23
N TYR A 60 -11.81 -7.09 11.93
CA TYR A 60 -11.55 -6.14 13.01
C TYR A 60 -10.40 -5.19 12.67
N GLU A 61 -10.44 -3.99 13.22
CA GLU A 61 -9.30 -3.07 13.14
C GLU A 61 -8.16 -3.58 14.04
N ALA A 62 -6.96 -3.67 13.50
CA ALA A 62 -5.77 -4.07 14.23
C ALA A 62 -4.57 -3.19 13.86
N LEU A 63 -3.66 -2.98 14.81
CA LEU A 63 -2.33 -2.45 14.53
C LEU A 63 -1.40 -3.61 14.21
N ARG A 64 -0.85 -3.64 12.99
CA ARG A 64 0.10 -4.66 12.55
C ARG A 64 1.26 -4.03 11.80
N THR A 65 2.42 -4.66 11.86
CA THR A 65 3.57 -4.26 11.05
C THR A 65 3.54 -4.95 9.70
N LEU A 66 4.29 -4.41 8.72
CA LEU A 66 4.46 -5.10 7.43
C LEU A 66 5.21 -6.42 7.58
N GLN A 67 6.09 -6.52 8.59
CA GLN A 67 6.76 -7.76 8.92
C GLN A 67 5.76 -8.85 9.33
N ASP A 68 4.77 -8.53 10.16
CA ASP A 68 3.73 -9.48 10.55
C ASP A 68 2.95 -9.96 9.31
N ILE A 69 2.50 -9.00 8.49
CA ILE A 69 1.69 -9.29 7.30
C ILE A 69 2.47 -10.14 6.27
N CYS A 70 3.76 -9.84 6.06
CA CYS A 70 4.58 -10.59 5.12
C CYS A 70 5.00 -11.98 5.65
N SER A 71 4.95 -12.20 6.96
CA SER A 71 5.20 -13.52 7.56
C SER A 71 4.03 -14.48 7.35
N GLU A 72 2.80 -13.94 7.33
CA GLU A 72 1.56 -14.70 7.15
C GLU A 72 1.22 -14.96 5.67
N ARG A 73 1.68 -14.08 4.77
CA ARG A 73 1.33 -14.10 3.34
C ARG A 73 2.56 -13.98 2.43
N LYS A 74 2.63 -14.87 1.44
CA LYS A 74 3.63 -14.77 0.36
C LYS A 74 3.10 -13.91 -0.79
N PHE A 75 3.92 -12.97 -1.25
CA PHE A 75 3.66 -12.15 -2.42
C PHE A 75 4.51 -12.65 -3.58
N ALA A 76 3.87 -13.24 -4.59
CA ALA A 76 4.58 -13.91 -5.69
C ALA A 76 4.94 -12.96 -6.84
N ASN A 77 4.23 -11.83 -6.98
CA ASN A 77 4.38 -10.88 -8.07
C ASN A 77 4.70 -9.49 -7.52
N ILE A 78 5.51 -8.72 -8.25
CA ILE A 78 5.89 -7.35 -7.92
C ILE A 78 5.73 -6.52 -9.20
N PRO A 79 5.06 -5.36 -9.15
CA PRO A 79 4.45 -4.74 -7.96
C PRO A 79 3.16 -5.44 -7.49
N CYS A 80 2.84 -5.33 -6.20
CA CYS A 80 1.58 -5.85 -5.65
C CYS A 80 1.09 -5.07 -4.42
N THR A 81 -0.23 -5.05 -4.22
CA THR A 81 -0.83 -4.53 -2.98
C THR A 81 -0.65 -5.52 -1.83
N VAL A 82 -0.01 -5.06 -0.76
CA VAL A 82 0.26 -5.82 0.46
C VAL A 82 -0.96 -5.78 1.37
N VAL A 83 -1.46 -4.58 1.63
CA VAL A 83 -2.60 -4.34 2.52
C VAL A 83 -3.23 -2.97 2.23
N GLU A 84 -4.54 -2.85 2.44
CA GLU A 84 -5.21 -1.54 2.54
C GLU A 84 -5.13 -1.04 4.00
N ILE A 85 -4.75 0.22 4.19
CA ILE A 85 -4.63 0.80 5.53
C ILE A 85 -5.78 1.78 5.79
N LEU A 86 -6.26 1.76 7.02
CA LEU A 86 -7.31 2.63 7.51
C LEU A 86 -6.76 4.03 7.79
N LYS A 87 -7.64 5.04 7.69
CA LYS A 87 -7.30 6.44 7.93
C LYS A 87 -7.19 6.76 9.42
#